data_AF-A0A1G8DI43-F1
#
_entry.id   AF-A0A1G8DI43-F1
#
_cell.length_a   1.000
_cell.length_b   1.000
_cell.length_c   1.000
_cell.angle_alpha   90.00
_cell.angle_beta   90.00
_cell.angle_gamma   90.00
#
_symmetry.space_group_name_H-M   'P 1'
#
loop_
_entity.id
_entity.type
_entity.pdbx_description
1 polymer ?
#
loop_
_entity_poly.entity_id
_entity_poly.type
_entity_poly.pdbx_seq_one_letter_code
_entity_poly.pdbx_strand_id
1 'polypeptide(L)'
;MKQLQNTDAKKVFKVPEDYFKNLEQRVFDQLENAPKESKVIPLKRNRFIWVAAASVVALLALTLTFKFEKSTKIEKESLENYLEYNQSYSLSNDIINALDEDDIQEIENSININQTQIDHYVLSHIDIEYYLNE
;
A
#
# COMPACT_ATOMS: atom_id res chain seq x y z
N MET A 1 47.68 -56.53 -42.35
CA MET A 1 48.76 -56.51 -41.35
C MET A 1 49.84 -55.54 -41.82
N LYS A 2 50.02 -54.39 -41.16
CA LYS A 2 51.14 -53.47 -41.43
C LYS A 2 52.23 -53.75 -40.40
N GLN A 3 53.43 -54.12 -40.87
CA GLN A 3 54.57 -54.36 -40.01
C GLN A 3 55.05 -53.03 -39.41
N LEU A 4 55.12 -52.96 -38.08
CA LEU A 4 55.77 -51.86 -37.38
C LEU A 4 57.27 -52.05 -37.52
N GLN A 5 57.87 -51.16 -38.30
CA GLN A 5 59.29 -51.18 -38.61
C GLN A 5 60.08 -50.74 -37.37
N ASN A 6 60.86 -51.68 -36.84
CA ASN A 6 62.12 -51.51 -36.12
C ASN A 6 62.27 -50.19 -35.30
N THR A 7 61.71 -50.19 -34.09
CA THR A 7 62.02 -49.15 -33.09
C THR A 7 63.22 -49.58 -32.27
N ASP A 8 64.40 -49.02 -32.58
CA ASP A 8 65.60 -49.16 -31.74
C ASP A 8 65.25 -48.78 -30.28
N ALA A 9 65.24 -49.75 -29.36
CA ALA A 9 64.89 -49.53 -27.95
C ALA A 9 65.72 -48.39 -27.28
N LYS A 10 66.93 -48.11 -27.78
CA LYS A 10 67.79 -47.00 -27.34
C LYS A 10 67.30 -45.61 -27.76
N LYS A 11 66.52 -45.47 -28.83
CA LYS A 11 65.99 -44.17 -29.29
C LYS A 11 64.68 -43.78 -28.60
N VAL A 12 63.94 -44.76 -28.09
CA VAL A 12 62.62 -44.53 -27.46
C VAL A 12 62.74 -43.80 -26.11
N PHE A 13 63.90 -43.91 -25.45
CA PHE A 13 64.18 -43.27 -24.15
C PHE A 13 65.32 -42.25 -24.19
N LYS A 14 65.66 -41.71 -25.36
CA LYS A 14 66.71 -40.68 -25.46
C LYS A 14 66.11 -39.31 -25.14
N VAL A 15 66.63 -38.69 -24.08
CA VAL A 15 66.26 -37.31 -23.72
C VAL A 15 66.68 -36.36 -24.85
N PRO A 16 65.83 -35.40 -25.26
CA PRO A 16 66.18 -34.39 -26.25
C PRO A 16 67.42 -33.60 -25.85
N GLU A 17 68.19 -33.16 -26.85
CA GLU A 17 69.31 -32.25 -26.61
C GLU A 17 68.81 -30.96 -25.93
N ASP A 18 69.58 -30.46 -24.98
CA ASP A 18 69.29 -29.25 -24.18
C ASP A 18 67.98 -29.28 -23.36
N TYR A 19 67.32 -30.43 -23.20
CA TYR A 19 66.09 -30.54 -22.40
C TYR A 19 66.25 -30.02 -20.97
N PHE A 20 67.34 -30.38 -20.30
CA PHE A 20 67.64 -29.93 -18.93
C PHE A 20 68.32 -28.56 -18.89
N LYS A 21 69.02 -28.17 -19.96
CA LYS A 21 69.73 -26.89 -20.05
C LYS A 21 68.75 -25.71 -20.06
N ASN A 22 67.62 -25.85 -20.75
CA ASN A 22 66.61 -24.80 -20.86
C ASN A 22 65.49 -24.96 -19.82
N LEU A 23 65.61 -25.90 -18.87
CA LEU A 23 64.57 -26.15 -17.87
C LEU A 23 64.38 -24.94 -16.96
N GLU A 24 65.47 -24.38 -16.43
CA GLU A 24 65.45 -23.22 -15.55
C GLU A 24 64.78 -22.02 -16.21
N GLN A 25 65.18 -21.70 -17.44
CA GLN A 25 64.61 -20.60 -18.22
C GLN A 25 63.10 -20.81 -18.44
N ARG A 26 62.66 -22.02 -18.82
CA ARG A 26 61.23 -22.31 -19.01
C ARG A 26 60.42 -22.12 -17.73
N VAL A 27 60.95 -22.50 -16.58
CA VAL A 27 60.27 -22.35 -15.29
C VAL A 27 60.13 -20.88 -14.93
N PHE A 28 61.20 -20.08 -15.09
CA PHE A 28 61.16 -18.64 -14.85
C PHE A 28 60.21 -17.91 -15.80
N ASP A 29 60.26 -18.22 -17.10
CA ASP A 29 59.35 -17.65 -18.10
C ASP A 29 57.88 -17.93 -17.75
N GLN A 30 57.58 -19.12 -17.20
CA GLN A 30 56.22 -19.50 -16.82
C GLN A 30 55.74 -18.79 -15.55
N LEU A 31 56.64 -18.40 -14.65
CA LEU A 31 56.33 -17.64 -13.45
C LEU A 31 56.17 -16.15 -13.74
N GLU A 32 57.01 -15.58 -14.61
CA GLU A 32 56.95 -14.17 -15.00
C GLU A 32 55.78 -13.86 -15.94
N ASN A 33 55.48 -14.79 -16.86
CA ASN A 33 54.37 -14.68 -17.80
C ASN A 33 53.09 -15.37 -17.33
N ALA A 34 53.06 -15.90 -16.10
CA ALA A 34 51.82 -16.36 -15.50
C ALA A 34 50.85 -15.17 -15.43
N PRO A 35 49.61 -15.32 -15.92
CA PRO A 35 48.62 -14.25 -15.81
C PRO A 35 48.47 -13.89 -14.33
N LYS A 36 48.88 -12.66 -13.98
CA LYS A 36 48.77 -12.10 -12.63
C LYS A 36 47.29 -12.06 -12.26
N GLU A 37 46.92 -13.05 -11.46
CA GLU A 37 45.63 -13.21 -10.79
C GLU A 37 44.44 -13.40 -11.74
N SER A 38 43.74 -14.53 -11.58
CA SER A 38 42.43 -14.69 -12.20
C SER A 38 41.53 -13.56 -11.70
N LYS A 39 40.78 -12.93 -12.61
CA LYS A 39 39.81 -11.88 -12.29
C LYS A 39 38.71 -12.47 -11.39
N VAL A 40 38.96 -12.51 -10.09
CA VAL A 40 37.98 -12.92 -9.10
C VAL A 40 36.98 -11.78 -8.92
N ILE A 41 35.74 -12.02 -9.31
CA ILE A 41 34.65 -11.09 -9.03
C ILE A 41 34.24 -11.33 -7.58
N PRO A 42 34.45 -10.36 -6.67
CA PRO A 42 34.04 -10.57 -5.28
C PRO A 42 32.52 -10.67 -5.21
N LEU A 43 32.00 -11.75 -4.64
CA LEU A 43 30.57 -11.94 -4.37
C LEU A 43 30.16 -11.02 -3.20
N LYS A 44 30.08 -9.71 -3.47
CA LYS A 44 29.62 -8.73 -2.48
C LYS A 44 28.12 -8.90 -2.28
N ARG A 45 27.72 -9.29 -1.08
CA ARG A 45 26.31 -9.37 -0.69
C ARG A 45 25.72 -7.96 -0.68
N ASN A 46 25.01 -7.61 -1.76
CA ASN A 46 24.44 -6.28 -1.92
C ASN A 46 23.22 -6.10 -1.01
N ARG A 47 23.47 -5.69 0.25
CA ARG A 47 22.43 -5.42 1.25
C ARG A 47 21.42 -4.36 0.78
N PHE A 48 21.82 -3.53 -0.18
CA PHE A 48 20.94 -2.56 -0.82
C PHE A 48 19.69 -3.20 -1.45
N ILE A 49 19.83 -4.38 -2.05
CA ILE A 49 18.70 -5.09 -2.67
C ILE A 49 17.67 -5.51 -1.61
N TRP A 50 18.14 -5.96 -0.44
CA TRP A 50 17.28 -6.35 0.68
C TRP A 50 16.60 -5.15 1.32
N VAL A 51 17.32 -4.03 1.49
CA VAL A 51 16.74 -2.78 2.00
C VAL A 51 15.71 -2.22 1.02
N ALA A 52 16.00 -2.24 -0.28
CA ALA A 52 15.05 -1.83 -1.31
C ALA A 52 13.79 -2.70 -1.29
N ALA A 53 13.94 -4.04 -1.26
CA ALA A 53 12.81 -4.95 -1.17
C ALA A 53 11.97 -4.74 0.09
N ALA A 54 12.61 -4.56 1.25
CA ALA A 54 11.92 -4.27 2.51
C ALA A 54 11.14 -2.95 2.46
N SER A 55 11.69 -1.91 1.81
CA SER A 55 10.99 -0.62 1.66
C SER A 55 9.72 -0.74 0.82
N VAL A 56 9.76 -1.51 -0.27
CA VAL A 56 8.59 -1.73 -1.14
C VAL A 56 7.49 -2.49 -0.39
N VAL A 57 7.85 -3.53 0.37
CA VAL A 57 6.89 -4.29 1.18
C VAL A 57 6.29 -3.41 2.28
N ALA A 58 7.10 -2.57 2.94
CA ALA A 58 6.60 -1.65 3.96
C ALA A 58 5.62 -0.61 3.38
N LEU A 59 5.92 -0.06 2.20
CA LEU A 59 5.02 0.86 1.51
C LEU A 59 3.70 0.18 1.14
N LEU A 60 3.74 -1.05 0.61
CA LEU A 60 2.53 -1.81 0.30
C LEU A 60 1.70 -2.10 1.55
N ALA A 61 2.33 -2.53 2.64
CA ALA A 61 1.66 -2.76 3.92
C ALA A 61 0.99 -1.50 4.47
N LEU A 62 1.63 -0.34 4.31
CA LEU A 62 1.06 0.95 4.67
C LEU A 62 -0.18 1.26 3.83
N THR A 63 -0.11 1.08 2.50
CA THR A 63 -1.27 1.36 1.62
C THR A 63 -2.46 0.43 1.86
N LEU A 64 -2.22 -0.82 2.29
CA LEU A 64 -3.29 -1.78 2.58
C LEU A 64 -3.99 -1.52 3.91
N THR A 65 -3.29 -0.94 4.89
CA THR A 65 -3.82 -0.66 6.22
C THR A 65 -4.51 0.70 6.29
N PHE A 66 -4.02 1.68 5.54
CA PHE A 66 -4.66 2.99 5.43
C PHE A 66 -5.81 2.93 4.43
N LYS A 67 -7.01 2.60 4.93
CA LYS A 67 -8.25 2.87 4.19
C LYS A 67 -8.42 4.38 4.08
N PHE A 68 -8.22 4.92 2.89
CA PHE A 68 -8.68 6.26 2.56
C PHE A 68 -10.22 6.20 2.56
N GLU A 69 -10.83 6.61 3.66
CA GLU A 69 -12.26 6.91 3.73
C GLU A 69 -12.51 8.01 2.70
N LYS A 70 -13.00 7.60 1.52
CA LYS A 70 -13.51 8.53 0.53
C LYS A 70 -14.74 9.15 1.18
N SER A 71 -14.72 10.45 1.49
CA SER A 71 -15.89 11.12 2.07
C SER A 71 -17.08 10.83 1.17
N THR A 72 -17.95 9.91 1.60
CA THR A 72 -19.18 9.63 0.88
C THR A 72 -20.00 10.89 1.04
N LYS A 73 -20.36 11.51 -0.08
CA LYS A 73 -21.35 12.58 -0.05
C LYS A 73 -22.61 11.95 0.53
N ILE A 74 -23.01 12.36 1.73
CA ILE A 74 -24.21 11.85 2.37
C ILE A 74 -25.38 12.23 1.45
N GLU A 75 -26.08 11.21 0.96
CA GLU A 75 -27.26 11.43 0.13
C GLU A 75 -28.36 12.02 1.00
N LYS A 76 -29.06 13.05 0.48
CA LYS A 76 -30.09 13.79 1.22
C LYS A 76 -31.16 12.86 1.80
N GLU A 77 -31.62 11.89 0.99
CA GLU A 77 -32.61 10.89 1.39
C GLU A 77 -32.13 10.03 2.57
N SER A 78 -30.85 9.63 2.59
CA SER A 78 -30.30 8.88 3.72
C SER A 78 -30.20 9.74 4.99
N LEU A 79 -29.94 11.04 4.84
CA LEU A 79 -29.88 11.97 5.97
C LEU A 79 -31.28 12.24 6.54
N GLU A 80 -32.26 12.48 5.69
CA GLU A 80 -33.67 12.67 6.07
C GLU A 80 -34.18 11.45 6.87
N ASN A 81 -33.97 10.23 6.35
CA ASN A 81 -34.33 9.00 7.05
C ASN A 81 -33.65 8.85 8.42
N TYR A 82 -32.37 9.25 8.53
CA TYR A 82 -31.63 9.18 9.79
C TYR A 82 -32.19 10.14 10.84
N LEU A 83 -32.54 11.37 10.43
CA LEU A 83 -33.12 12.38 11.31
C LEU A 83 -34.54 12.01 11.74
N GLU A 84 -35.33 11.42 10.85
CA GLU A 84 -36.67 10.94 11.17
C GLU A 84 -36.64 9.83 12.22
N TYR A 85 -35.72 8.87 12.07
CA TYR A 85 -35.55 7.79 13.05
C TYR A 85 -34.98 8.30 14.38
N ASN A 86 -34.09 9.29 14.35
CA ASN A 86 -33.42 9.82 15.53
C ASN A 86 -33.91 11.22 15.90
N GLN A 87 -35.19 11.33 16.28
CA GLN A 87 -35.88 12.58 16.65
C GLN A 87 -35.13 13.44 17.68
N SER A 88 -34.35 12.82 18.58
CA SER A 88 -33.55 13.54 19.58
C SER A 88 -32.44 14.41 18.97
N TYR A 89 -31.96 14.11 17.76
CA TYR A 89 -30.92 14.91 17.09
C TYR A 89 -31.54 16.02 16.25
N SER A 90 -32.73 15.79 15.68
CA SER A 90 -33.49 16.80 14.93
C SER A 90 -33.80 18.04 15.78
N LEU A 91 -34.11 17.84 17.07
CA LEU A 91 -34.39 18.89 18.04
C LEU A 91 -33.14 19.40 18.78
N SER A 92 -31.94 19.14 18.27
CA SER A 92 -30.72 19.61 18.91
C SER A 92 -30.57 21.13 18.79
N ASN A 93 -30.03 21.76 19.84
CA ASN A 93 -29.79 23.21 19.86
C ASN A 93 -28.90 23.66 18.69
N ASP A 94 -28.02 22.80 18.19
CA ASP A 94 -27.14 23.10 17.05
C ASP A 94 -27.94 23.28 15.76
N ILE A 95 -28.99 22.47 15.53
CA ILE A 95 -29.87 22.61 14.36
C ILE A 95 -30.76 23.85 14.53
N ILE A 96 -31.31 24.07 15.73
CA ILE A 96 -32.15 25.24 16.04
C ILE A 96 -31.38 26.55 15.80
N ASN A 97 -30.10 26.61 16.21
CA ASN A 97 -29.26 27.79 16.00
C ASN A 97 -28.73 27.92 14.57
N ALA A 98 -28.79 26.85 13.77
CA ALA A 98 -28.37 26.87 12.37
C ALA A 98 -29.46 27.34 11.41
N LEU A 99 -30.72 27.35 11.85
CA LEU A 99 -31.85 27.90 11.10
C LEU A 99 -31.83 29.43 11.19
N ASP A 100 -31.95 30.10 10.05
CA ASP A 100 -32.12 31.55 9.98
C ASP A 100 -33.60 31.96 9.80
N GLU A 101 -33.86 33.26 9.82
CA GLU A 101 -35.22 33.80 9.71
C GLU A 101 -35.89 33.43 8.37
N ASP A 102 -35.11 33.33 7.29
CA ASP A 102 -35.62 33.00 5.95
C ASP A 102 -36.01 31.51 5.90
N ASP A 103 -35.18 30.63 6.48
CA ASP A 103 -35.46 29.20 6.62
C ASP A 103 -36.77 28.95 7.40
N ILE A 104 -36.98 29.69 8.50
CA ILE A 104 -38.18 29.58 9.33
C ILE A 104 -39.42 30.04 8.53
N GLN A 105 -39.33 31.14 7.79
CA GLN A 105 -40.43 31.60 6.93
C GLN A 105 -40.77 30.60 5.83
N GLU A 106 -39.77 29.93 5.24
CA GLU A 106 -40.03 28.87 4.25
C GLU A 106 -40.78 27.69 4.88
N ILE A 107 -40.36 27.26 6.07
CA ILE A 107 -41.04 26.19 6.83
C ILE A 107 -42.47 26.61 7.14
N GLU A 108 -42.71 27.79 7.69
CA GLU A 108 -44.05 28.30 8.00
C GLU A 108 -44.97 28.30 6.77
N ASN A 109 -44.47 28.74 5.62
CA ASN A 109 -45.22 28.74 4.36
C ASN A 109 -45.50 27.33 3.82
N SER A 110 -44.63 26.37 4.12
CA SER A 110 -44.78 24.97 3.69
C SER A 110 -45.82 24.20 4.53
N ILE A 111 -46.10 24.65 5.75
CA ILE A 111 -47.08 24.03 6.62
C ILE A 111 -48.47 24.59 6.30
N ASN A 112 -49.30 23.77 5.64
CA ASN A 112 -50.71 24.08 5.45
C ASN A 112 -51.50 23.78 6.74
N ILE A 113 -51.58 24.75 7.66
CA ILE A 113 -52.33 24.59 8.90
C ILE A 113 -53.82 24.89 8.66
N ASN A 114 -54.67 23.89 8.86
CA ASN A 114 -56.12 24.06 8.83
C ASN A 114 -56.66 24.37 10.24
N GLN A 115 -57.55 25.36 10.36
CA GLN A 115 -58.16 25.75 11.65
C GLN A 115 -58.79 24.56 12.39
N THR A 116 -59.42 23.63 11.68
CA THR A 116 -60.02 22.43 12.27
C THR A 116 -58.97 21.49 12.90
N GLN A 117 -57.75 21.44 12.36
CA GLN A 117 -56.66 20.64 12.92
C GLN A 117 -56.09 21.28 14.19
N ILE A 118 -56.00 22.62 14.22
CA ILE A 118 -55.61 23.36 15.43
C ILE A 118 -56.64 23.10 16.53
N ASP A 119 -57.92 23.31 16.23
CA ASP A 119 -59.00 23.14 17.22
C ASP A 119 -59.00 21.71 17.78
N HIS A 120 -58.82 20.70 16.92
CA HIS A 120 -58.74 19.31 17.34
C HIS A 120 -57.49 19.03 18.21
N TYR A 121 -56.31 19.52 17.84
CA TYR A 121 -55.09 19.33 18.63
C TYR A 121 -55.21 19.97 20.02
N VAL A 122 -55.67 21.22 20.08
CA VAL A 122 -55.88 21.95 21.33
C VAL A 122 -56.88 21.23 22.22
N LEU A 123 -58.04 20.81 21.68
CA LEU A 123 -59.06 20.09 22.46
C LEU A 123 -58.62 18.69 22.92
N SER A 124 -57.71 18.04 22.20
CA SER A 124 -57.29 16.66 22.52
C SER A 124 -56.04 16.56 23.38
N HIS A 125 -55.17 17.58 23.38
CA HIS A 125 -53.87 17.53 24.05
C HIS A 125 -53.68 18.62 25.11
N ILE A 126 -54.51 19.67 25.11
CA ILE A 126 -54.50 20.70 26.15
C ILE A 126 -55.78 20.55 26.97
N ASP A 127 -55.62 20.31 28.27
CA ASP A 127 -56.74 20.17 29.19
C ASP A 127 -57.29 21.55 29.55
N ILE A 128 -58.13 22.09 28.66
CA ILE A 128 -58.61 23.48 28.73
C ILE A 128 -59.47 23.70 29.98
N GLU A 129 -60.12 22.66 30.49
CA GLU A 129 -60.92 22.71 31.72
C GLU A 129 -60.09 23.04 32.96
N TYR A 130 -58.80 22.69 32.97
CA TYR A 130 -57.88 23.04 34.05
C TYR A 130 -57.64 24.55 34.11
N TYR A 131 -57.55 25.23 32.96
CA TYR A 131 -57.27 26.67 32.87
C TYR A 131 -58.51 27.56 32.98
N LEU A 132 -59.70 27.02 32.75
CA LEU A 132 -60.96 27.76 32.88
C LEU A 132 -61.54 27.73 34.30
N ASN A 133 -61.00 26.86 35.16
CA ASN A 133 -61.44 26.69 36.55
C ASN A 133 -60.44 27.26 37.59
N GLU A 134 -59.39 27.95 37.15
CA GLU A 134 -58.62 28.90 37.98
C GLU A 134 -59.09 30.35 37.77
#